data_AF-A0AAU7XEF7-F1
#
_entry.id   AF-A0AAU7XEF7-F1
#
_cell.length_a   1.000
_cell.length_b   1.000
_cell.length_c   1.000
_cell.angle_alpha   90.00
_cell.angle_beta   90.00
_cell.angle_gamma   90.00
#
_symmetry.space_group_name_H-M   'P 1'
#
loop_
_entity.id
_entity.type
_entity.pdbx_description
1 polymer ?
#
loop_
_entity_poly.entity_id
_entity_poly.type
_entity_poly.pdbx_seq_one_letter_code
_entity_poly.pdbx_strand_id
1 'polypeptide(L)'
;MATGHFDASQALRLAELLAHLGREGLYRAVLIHHPPSRNAIHWAARLVGAERFRQVIRQSGAELVLHGHTHRSSIDWIDGSDAAVPVIGVPSASKSPGPEKRGAGWSLFEIEGGPGAWRTTRIERGFPDTARGPVEIARQIIDPSEARGGALRSG
;
A
#
# COMPACT_ATOMS: atom_id res chain seq x y z
N MET A 1 -15.73 9.82 -14.38
CA MET A 1 -15.64 9.14 -13.06
C MET A 1 -14.71 7.94 -13.21
N ALA A 2 -13.82 7.71 -12.25
CA ALA A 2 -12.92 6.56 -12.25
C ALA A 2 -13.20 5.76 -10.98
N THR A 3 -14.14 4.83 -11.05
CA THR A 3 -14.53 3.97 -9.93
C THR A 3 -13.94 2.57 -10.15
N GLY A 4 -13.17 2.08 -9.19
CA GLY A 4 -12.65 0.72 -9.20
C GLY A 4 -13.72 -0.27 -8.75
N HIS A 5 -13.64 -1.51 -9.25
CA HIS A 5 -14.52 -2.60 -8.82
C HIS A 5 -13.68 -3.81 -8.43
N PHE A 6 -14.04 -4.43 -7.30
CA PHE A 6 -13.49 -5.67 -6.82
C PHE A 6 -14.64 -6.62 -6.45
N ASP A 7 -15.00 -7.53 -7.35
CA ASP A 7 -16.17 -8.40 -7.21
C ASP A 7 -15.87 -9.72 -6.44
N ALA A 8 -16.90 -10.56 -6.29
CA ALA A 8 -16.79 -11.84 -5.59
C ALA A 8 -15.89 -12.86 -6.32
N SER A 9 -15.90 -12.86 -7.65
CA SER A 9 -15.05 -13.76 -8.45
C SER A 9 -13.58 -13.38 -8.34
N GLN A 10 -13.28 -12.08 -8.26
CA GLN A 10 -11.94 -11.56 -8.02
C GLN A 10 -11.48 -11.88 -6.59
N ALA A 11 -12.39 -11.78 -5.61
CA ALA A 11 -12.12 -12.15 -4.23
C ALA A 11 -11.71 -13.63 -4.07
N LEU A 12 -12.46 -14.55 -4.67
CA LEU A 12 -12.17 -15.98 -4.62
C LEU A 12 -10.81 -16.30 -5.25
N ARG A 13 -10.55 -15.78 -6.46
CA ARG A 13 -9.27 -15.99 -7.16
C ARG A 13 -8.08 -15.42 -6.40
N LEU A 14 -8.23 -14.21 -5.84
CA LEU A 14 -7.18 -13.58 -5.04
C LEU A 14 -6.88 -14.40 -3.79
N ALA A 15 -7.92 -14.85 -3.08
CA ALA A 15 -7.76 -15.67 -1.87
C ALA A 15 -7.01 -16.97 -2.16
N GLU A 16 -7.37 -17.65 -3.25
CA GLU A 16 -6.73 -18.90 -3.68
C GLU A 16 -5.25 -18.70 -4.04
N LEU A 17 -4.94 -17.68 -4.84
CA LEU A 17 -3.56 -17.34 -5.22
C LEU A 17 -2.70 -16.99 -4.00
N LEU A 18 -3.20 -16.12 -3.10
CA LEU A 18 -2.46 -15.73 -1.91
C LEU A 18 -2.22 -16.91 -0.95
N ALA A 19 -3.20 -17.80 -0.81
CA ALA A 19 -3.04 -19.00 -0.02
C ALA A 19 -2.02 -19.96 -0.65
N HIS A 20 -2.05 -20.13 -1.97
CA HIS A 20 -1.10 -20.99 -2.69
C HIS A 20 0.34 -20.48 -2.59
N LEU A 21 0.57 -19.19 -2.91
CA LEU A 21 1.89 -18.57 -2.81
C LEU A 21 2.40 -18.52 -1.36
N GLY A 22 1.49 -18.39 -0.39
CA GLY A 22 1.84 -18.47 1.03
C GLY A 22 2.35 -19.85 1.44
N ARG A 23 1.76 -20.94 0.93
CA ARG A 23 2.26 -22.31 1.15
C ARG A 23 3.62 -22.55 0.50
N GLU A 24 3.94 -21.84 -0.57
CA GLU A 24 5.28 -21.87 -1.19
C GLU A 24 6.31 -20.99 -0.47
N GLY A 25 5.89 -20.23 0.54
CA GLY A 25 6.77 -19.33 1.29
C GLY A 25 7.21 -18.08 0.53
N LEU A 26 6.50 -17.72 -0.55
CA LEU A 26 6.86 -16.56 -1.38
C LEU A 26 6.43 -15.24 -0.74
N TYR A 27 7.10 -14.15 -1.12
CA TYR A 27 6.67 -12.79 -0.80
C TYR A 27 5.52 -12.36 -1.73
N ARG A 28 4.37 -12.01 -1.14
CA ARG A 28 3.13 -11.68 -1.87
C ARG A 28 2.88 -10.18 -1.80
N ALA A 29 3.09 -9.52 -2.94
CA ALA A 29 2.71 -8.12 -3.13
C ALA A 29 1.42 -8.03 -3.96
N VAL A 30 0.41 -7.33 -3.45
CA VAL A 30 -0.86 -7.09 -4.16
C VAL A 30 -0.92 -5.65 -4.62
N LEU A 31 -1.08 -5.44 -5.93
CA LEU A 31 -1.19 -4.12 -6.53
C LEU A 31 -2.64 -3.83 -6.89
N ILE A 32 -3.19 -2.73 -6.37
CA ILE A 32 -4.56 -2.30 -6.66
C ILE A 32 -4.62 -0.80 -6.91
N HIS A 33 -5.22 -0.35 -8.01
CA HIS A 33 -5.18 1.07 -8.35
C HIS A 33 -5.92 1.96 -7.34
N HIS A 34 -7.14 1.57 -6.99
CA HIS A 34 -7.97 2.33 -6.06
C HIS A 34 -7.67 1.93 -4.61
N PRO A 35 -7.61 2.87 -3.67
CA PRO A 35 -7.28 2.55 -2.29
C PRO A 35 -8.36 1.67 -1.67
N PRO A 36 -8.00 0.57 -1.00
CA PRO A 36 -8.94 -0.22 -0.20
C PRO A 36 -9.14 0.42 1.19
N SER A 37 -9.38 1.74 1.24
CA SER A 37 -9.44 2.50 2.50
C SER A 37 -10.75 2.27 3.26
N ARG A 38 -10.66 2.27 4.60
CA ARG A 38 -11.85 2.28 5.47
C ARG A 38 -12.61 3.62 5.38
N ASN A 39 -11.88 4.72 5.26
CA ASN A 39 -12.45 6.07 5.22
C ASN A 39 -12.89 6.43 3.80
N ALA A 40 -14.02 7.14 3.71
CA ALA A 40 -14.63 7.58 2.48
C ALA A 40 -13.68 8.55 1.73
N ILE A 41 -12.97 8.02 0.74
CA ILE A 41 -12.54 8.84 -0.40
C ILE A 41 -13.83 9.43 -0.99
N HIS A 42 -13.74 10.65 -1.53
CA HIS A 42 -14.81 11.24 -2.35
C HIS A 42 -15.47 10.13 -3.19
N TRP A 43 -16.79 9.93 -3.05
CA TRP A 43 -17.52 8.73 -3.49
C TRP A 43 -17.25 8.30 -4.95
N ALA A 44 -16.85 9.25 -5.80
CA ALA A 44 -16.52 9.09 -7.21
C ALA A 44 -15.12 8.48 -7.50
N ALA A 45 -14.33 8.18 -6.46
CA ALA A 45 -12.94 7.71 -6.52
C ALA A 45 -12.70 6.40 -5.71
N ARG A 46 -13.78 5.81 -5.16
CA ARG A 46 -13.70 4.63 -4.27
C ARG A 46 -13.49 3.33 -5.03
N LEU A 47 -13.00 2.33 -4.32
CA LEU A 47 -13.07 0.93 -4.71
C LEU A 47 -14.42 0.32 -4.26
N VAL A 48 -15.31 0.03 -5.19
CA VAL A 48 -16.52 -0.76 -4.92
C VAL A 48 -16.08 -2.19 -4.61
N GLY A 49 -16.31 -2.64 -3.37
CA GLY A 49 -15.78 -3.90 -2.87
C GLY A 49 -14.53 -3.76 -1.98
N ALA A 50 -14.20 -2.55 -1.50
CA ALA A 50 -13.08 -2.33 -0.60
C ALA A 50 -13.08 -3.26 0.63
N GLU A 51 -14.20 -3.42 1.34
CA GLU A 51 -14.18 -4.32 2.50
C GLU A 51 -14.07 -5.79 2.11
N ARG A 52 -14.64 -6.19 0.96
CA ARG A 52 -14.41 -7.55 0.44
C ARG A 52 -12.92 -7.79 0.17
N PHE A 53 -12.25 -6.83 -0.45
CA PHE A 53 -10.80 -6.91 -0.68
C PHE A 53 -10.04 -7.02 0.64
N ARG A 54 -10.32 -6.14 1.60
CA ARG A 54 -9.66 -6.17 2.91
C ARG A 54 -9.93 -7.46 3.68
N GLN A 55 -11.14 -8.03 3.56
CA GLN A 55 -11.47 -9.31 4.15
C GLN A 55 -10.64 -10.46 3.57
N VAL A 56 -10.45 -10.48 2.25
CA VAL A 56 -9.55 -11.46 1.61
C VAL A 56 -8.12 -11.31 2.14
N ILE A 57 -7.58 -10.09 2.17
CA ILE A 57 -6.22 -9.84 2.69
C ILE A 57 -6.10 -10.26 4.17
N ARG A 58 -7.10 -9.96 4.99
CA ARG A 58 -7.14 -10.35 6.41
C ARG A 58 -7.08 -11.87 6.61
N GLN A 59 -7.74 -12.62 5.73
CA GLN A 59 -7.87 -14.08 5.85
C GLN A 59 -6.70 -14.83 5.19
N SER A 60 -6.29 -14.42 3.99
CA SER A 60 -5.25 -15.09 3.22
C SER A 60 -3.84 -14.58 3.50
N GLY A 61 -3.72 -13.38 4.07
CA GLY A 61 -2.47 -12.68 4.28
C GLY A 61 -1.83 -12.18 2.98
N ALA A 62 -0.96 -11.18 3.13
CA ALA A 62 -0.02 -10.71 2.12
C ALA A 62 1.09 -9.96 2.85
N GLU A 63 2.24 -9.77 2.20
CA GLU A 63 3.36 -9.05 2.80
C GLU A 63 3.29 -7.55 2.49
N LEU A 64 2.61 -7.17 1.39
CA LEU A 64 2.46 -5.78 0.98
C LEU A 64 1.23 -5.58 0.07
N VAL A 65 0.48 -4.51 0.32
CA VAL A 65 -0.52 -3.99 -0.62
C VAL A 65 -0.09 -2.60 -1.10
N LEU A 66 -0.05 -2.38 -2.41
CA LEU A 66 0.26 -1.08 -3.01
C LEU A 66 -0.98 -0.51 -3.69
N HIS A 67 -1.23 0.78 -3.46
CA HIS A 67 -2.26 1.49 -4.21
C HIS A 67 -1.85 2.89 -4.66
N GLY A 68 -2.58 3.38 -5.66
CA GLY A 68 -2.41 4.72 -6.22
C GLY A 68 -3.58 5.65 -5.89
N HIS A 69 -3.92 6.48 -6.88
CA HIS A 69 -5.07 7.38 -6.95
C HIS A 69 -5.10 8.60 -6.01
N THR A 70 -4.65 8.48 -4.76
CA THR A 70 -4.64 9.63 -3.83
C THR A 70 -3.45 10.57 -4.06
N HIS A 71 -2.41 10.10 -4.77
CA HIS A 71 -1.13 10.78 -4.98
C HIS A 71 -0.48 11.24 -3.66
N ARG A 72 -0.80 10.55 -2.56
CA ARG A 72 -0.29 10.82 -1.21
C ARG A 72 0.49 9.61 -0.74
N SER A 73 1.69 9.87 -0.24
CA SER A 73 2.45 8.91 0.54
C SER A 73 1.70 8.63 1.84
N SER A 74 1.21 7.41 2.01
CA SER A 74 0.50 6.98 3.21
C SER A 74 0.81 5.53 3.53
N ILE A 75 0.74 5.19 4.82
CA ILE A 75 0.78 3.82 5.31
C ILE A 75 -0.51 3.62 6.11
N ASP A 76 -1.31 2.66 5.68
CA ASP A 76 -2.46 2.11 6.42
C ASP A 76 -2.20 0.62 6.65
N TRP A 77 -3.02 -0.03 7.46
CA TRP A 77 -2.86 -1.42 7.84
C TRP A 77 -4.17 -2.20 7.71
N ILE A 78 -4.07 -3.43 7.21
CA ILE A 78 -5.13 -4.42 7.30
C ILE A 78 -4.72 -5.46 8.34
N ASP A 79 -5.53 -5.65 9.37
CA ASP A 79 -5.34 -6.75 10.32
C ASP A 79 -5.23 -8.06 9.55
N GLY A 80 -4.22 -8.88 9.83
CA GLY A 80 -4.07 -10.23 9.27
C GLY A 80 -4.12 -11.29 10.36
N SER A 81 -4.25 -12.56 9.97
CA SER A 81 -4.25 -13.70 10.89
C SER A 81 -2.95 -13.83 11.68
N ASP A 82 -1.81 -13.63 11.00
CA ASP A 82 -0.48 -13.79 11.59
C ASP A 82 0.15 -12.42 11.95
N ALA A 83 0.15 -11.50 10.98
CA ALA A 83 0.67 -10.15 11.13
C ALA A 83 -0.20 -9.15 10.36
N ALA A 84 -0.14 -7.87 10.74
CA ALA A 84 -0.80 -6.82 9.99
C ALA A 84 -0.15 -6.64 8.61
N VAL A 85 -0.97 -6.43 7.60
CA VAL A 85 -0.54 -6.22 6.21
C VAL A 85 -0.46 -4.72 5.93
N PRO A 86 0.71 -4.18 5.55
CA PRO A 86 0.85 -2.78 5.18
C PRO A 86 0.15 -2.48 3.85
N VAL A 87 -0.61 -1.39 3.83
CA VAL A 87 -1.29 -0.84 2.66
C VAL A 87 -0.68 0.53 2.36
N ILE A 88 0.11 0.60 1.29
CA ILE A 88 0.93 1.78 1.00
C ILE A 88 0.40 2.53 -0.21
N GLY A 89 0.08 3.80 0.02
CA GLY A 89 -0.23 4.77 -1.02
C GLY A 89 1.07 5.31 -1.61
N VAL A 90 1.27 5.14 -2.92
CA VAL A 90 2.49 5.60 -3.59
C VAL A 90 2.31 7.00 -4.21
N PRO A 91 3.37 7.83 -4.24
CA PRO A 91 3.31 9.13 -4.91
C PRO A 91 3.09 8.98 -6.42
N SER A 92 2.65 10.07 -7.05
CA SER A 92 2.50 10.11 -8.51
C SER A 92 3.80 10.50 -9.19
N ALA A 93 4.18 9.72 -10.20
CA ALA A 93 5.34 9.99 -11.06
C ALA A 93 5.11 11.15 -12.05
N SER A 94 3.89 11.66 -12.19
CA SER A 94 3.52 12.69 -13.17
C SER A 94 3.02 13.99 -12.55
N LYS A 95 3.18 14.18 -11.24
CA LYS A 95 2.73 15.38 -10.55
C LYS A 95 3.62 16.58 -10.90
N SER A 96 3.05 17.59 -11.54
CA SER A 96 3.77 18.84 -11.80
C SER A 96 4.22 19.49 -10.49
N PRO A 97 5.50 19.89 -10.35
CA PRO A 97 5.98 20.64 -9.20
C PRO A 97 5.29 22.01 -9.14
N GLY A 98 4.93 22.45 -7.93
CA GLY A 98 4.38 23.78 -7.69
C GLY A 98 5.14 24.49 -6.56
N PRO A 99 4.96 25.81 -6.38
CA PRO A 99 5.76 26.61 -5.44
C PRO A 99 5.75 26.07 -3.99
N GLU A 100 4.69 25.36 -3.60
CA GLU A 100 4.51 24.79 -2.26
C GLU A 100 4.24 23.26 -2.29
N LYS A 101 4.37 22.61 -3.45
CA LYS A 101 3.99 21.20 -3.63
C LYS A 101 5.14 20.41 -4.22
N ARG A 102 5.55 19.34 -3.51
CA ARG A 102 6.46 18.31 -4.02
C ARG A 102 6.05 17.89 -5.43
N GLY A 103 7.02 17.86 -6.33
CA GLY A 103 6.83 17.41 -7.71
C GLY A 103 6.63 15.91 -7.81
N ALA A 104 6.95 15.36 -8.98
CA ALA A 104 6.89 13.92 -9.23
C ALA A 104 7.72 13.13 -8.20
N GLY A 105 7.27 11.93 -7.87
CA GLY A 105 7.99 11.03 -7.00
C GLY A 105 7.62 9.57 -7.23
N TRP A 106 8.43 8.66 -6.70
CA TRP A 106 8.22 7.23 -6.73
C TRP A 106 8.68 6.58 -5.43
N SER A 107 8.17 5.38 -5.15
CA SER A 107 8.65 4.54 -4.06
C SER A 107 9.45 3.38 -4.63
N LEU A 108 10.65 3.14 -4.09
CA LEU A 108 11.40 1.91 -4.26
C LEU A 108 11.12 1.02 -3.06
N PHE A 109 10.94 -0.28 -3.30
CA PHE A 109 10.75 -1.28 -2.25
C PHE A 109 11.90 -2.28 -2.35
N GLU A 110 12.69 -2.36 -1.28
CA GLU A 110 13.73 -3.37 -1.10
C GLU A 110 13.14 -4.48 -0.26
N ILE A 111 13.12 -5.71 -0.80
CA ILE A 111 12.57 -6.90 -0.16
C ILE A 111 13.72 -7.87 0.08
N GLU A 112 13.91 -8.23 1.35
CA GLU A 112 15.01 -9.07 1.81
C GLU A 112 14.48 -10.18 2.72
N GLY A 113 15.27 -11.25 2.90
CA GLY A 113 14.94 -12.35 3.80
C GLY A 113 14.26 -13.52 3.11
N GLY A 114 13.36 -14.19 3.85
CA GLY A 114 12.68 -15.41 3.41
C GLY A 114 11.40 -15.67 4.20
N PRO A 115 10.74 -16.82 3.97
CA PRO A 115 9.49 -17.18 4.63
C PRO A 115 9.59 -17.00 6.16
N GLY A 116 8.65 -16.24 6.73
CA GLY A 116 8.59 -15.94 8.17
C GLY A 116 9.57 -14.86 8.68
N ALA A 117 10.46 -14.34 7.83
CA ALA A 117 11.46 -13.34 8.18
C ALA A 117 11.66 -12.27 7.09
N TRP A 118 10.63 -12.04 6.26
CA TRP A 118 10.66 -11.01 5.23
C TRP A 118 10.83 -9.62 5.84
N ARG A 119 11.74 -8.83 5.27
CA ARG A 119 11.95 -7.43 5.61
C ARG A 119 11.70 -6.57 4.38
N THR A 120 10.89 -5.52 4.56
CA THR A 120 10.55 -4.57 3.50
C THR A 120 11.03 -3.19 3.88
N THR A 121 11.90 -2.59 3.06
CA THR A 121 12.29 -1.19 3.20
C THR A 121 11.68 -0.38 2.07
N ARG A 122 10.98 0.70 2.41
CA ARG A 122 10.46 1.68 1.46
C ARG A 122 11.42 2.87 1.38
N ILE A 123 11.79 3.25 0.17
CA ILE A 123 12.56 4.46 -0.12
C ILE A 123 11.71 5.35 -1.04
N GLU A 124 11.29 6.50 -0.55
CA GLU A 124 10.60 7.50 -1.35
C GLU A 124 11.62 8.43 -1.99
N ARG A 125 11.50 8.62 -3.31
CA ARG A 125 12.30 9.58 -4.08
C ARG A 125 11.39 10.55 -4.80
N GLY A 126 11.86 11.77 -5.02
CA GLY A 126 11.11 12.77 -5.77
C GLY A 126 11.80 14.11 -5.86
N PHE A 127 11.15 15.03 -6.55
CA PHE A 127 11.62 16.40 -6.73
C PHE A 127 11.23 17.25 -5.51
N PRO A 128 12.21 17.77 -4.75
CA PRO A 128 11.91 18.59 -3.58
C PRO A 128 11.38 19.98 -3.98
N ASP A 129 11.80 20.48 -5.14
CA ASP A 129 11.37 21.72 -5.78
C ASP A 129 11.60 21.65 -7.31
N THR A 130 11.41 22.77 -8.01
CA THR A 130 11.59 22.89 -9.46
C THR A 130 13.04 23.04 -9.92
N ALA A 131 13.98 23.31 -9.02
CA ALA A 131 15.36 23.67 -9.35
C ALA A 131 16.34 22.48 -9.19
N ARG A 132 16.01 21.52 -8.33
CA ARG A 132 16.87 20.37 -8.01
C ARG A 132 16.37 19.08 -8.66
N GLY A 133 17.32 18.19 -8.99
CA GLY A 133 17.00 16.82 -9.44
C GLY A 133 16.33 15.97 -8.35
N PRO A 134 15.90 14.74 -8.67
CA PRO A 134 15.23 13.88 -7.71
C PRO A 134 16.20 13.45 -6.60
N VAL A 135 15.75 13.53 -5.35
CA VAL A 135 16.51 13.11 -4.17
C VAL A 135 15.75 12.06 -3.38
N GLU A 136 16.43 11.37 -2.46
CA GLU A 136 15.76 10.54 -1.44
C GLU A 136 15.02 11.47 -0.47
N ILE A 137 13.71 11.29 -0.39
CA ILE A 137 12.80 12.05 0.47
C ILE A 137 12.67 11.39 1.84
N ALA A 138 12.55 10.07 1.85
CA ALA A 138 12.39 9.29 3.06
C ALA A 138 12.86 7.85 2.84
N ARG A 139 13.31 7.21 3.91
CA ARG A 139 13.60 5.79 4.00
C ARG A 139 12.98 5.24 5.26
N GLN A 140 12.20 4.18 5.14
CA GLN A 140 11.47 3.59 6.25
C GLN A 140 11.44 2.06 6.12
N ILE A 141 11.74 1.37 7.22
CA ILE A 141 11.46 -0.06 7.33
C ILE A 141 9.97 -0.21 7.62
N ILE A 142 9.29 -1.05 6.87
CA ILE A 142 7.88 -1.35 7.08
C ILE A 142 7.81 -2.52 8.06
N ASP A 143 7.50 -2.23 9.32
CA ASP A 143 7.39 -3.23 10.38
C ASP A 143 5.91 -3.46 10.76
N PRO A 144 5.36 -4.66 10.52
CA PRO A 144 4.01 -5.04 10.94
C PRO A 144 3.69 -4.84 12.43
N SER A 145 4.69 -4.75 13.29
CA SER A 145 4.51 -4.45 14.72
C SER A 145 3.99 -3.03 14.97
N GLU A 146 4.30 -2.07 14.09
CA GLU A 146 3.86 -0.67 14.19
C GLU A 146 2.33 -0.53 14.07
N ALA A 147 1.66 -1.48 13.42
CA ALA A 147 0.21 -1.51 13.29
C ALA A 147 -0.52 -1.54 14.65
N ARG A 148 0.11 -2.12 15.69
CA ARG A 148 -0.47 -2.23 17.04
C ARG A 148 -0.24 -0.98 17.90
N GLY A 149 0.63 -0.06 17.48
CA GLY A 149 1.00 1.15 18.23
C GLY A 149 0.27 2.44 17.83
N GLY A 150 -0.50 2.43 16.73
CA GLY A 150 -1.07 3.64 16.13
C GLY A 150 -2.33 4.21 16.79
N ALA A 151 -2.91 3.52 17.77
CA ALA A 151 -4.12 4.00 18.45
C ALA A 151 -3.81 4.91 19.65
N LEU A 152 -2.96 5.94 19.49
CA LEU A 152 -2.87 7.10 20.41
C LEU A 152 -1.77 8.06 19.91
N ARG A 153 -2.18 9.15 19.25
CA ARG A 153 -1.61 10.52 19.33
C ARG A 153 -2.20 11.40 18.22
N SER A 154 -3.37 11.95 18.51
CA SER A 154 -3.80 13.25 17.97
C SER A 154 -4.10 14.13 19.18
N GLY A 155 -3.08 14.89 19.60
CA GLY A 155 -3.26 16.12 20.38
C GLY A 155 -3.25 17.30 19.43
#